data_AF-A0A9W8E4E3-F1
#
_entry.id   AF-A0A9W8E4E3-F1
#
_cell.length_a   1.000
_cell.length_b   1.000
_cell.length_c   1.000
_cell.angle_alpha   90.00
_cell.angle_beta   90.00
_cell.angle_gamma   90.00
#
_symmetry.space_group_name_H-M   'P 1'
#
loop_
_entity.id
_entity.type
_entity.pdbx_description
1 polymer ?
#
loop_
_entity_poly.entity_id
_entity_poly.type
_entity_poly.pdbx_seq_one_letter_code
_entity_poly.pdbx_strand_id
1 'polypeptide(L)'
;MAPFPEPLGDNPDYLRLILNARVYDAAIETPLTLATNLSNRLENKIHLKREDLQPVFSFKIRGAYNKLYHLSPTEKSAGVVACSAGNHAQGVALSAKKLGIRATIVMPVLTPEIKWRNVKRLGANVVLYGSNFDEAKRECNRLAKLNGWINIPPYDDPYVIAGQGTVGMEILRQSSTEYIHTIFCSVGGGGLLAGVAAYIKRIRPDIKVVGVETHDADAMTRSLNSGNREALDDVGLFADGTAVKIVGEEPFRLCKEFVDDMVQVSNDEICAAIKDVFEDTRSVLEPSGALSVAGAKKYCQLKGWKHKHVVAVTSGANMNFDRLRFVAERAAIGEGREVLMSVMIPECPGSFLKLHDVIYPRNLTEFSYRYSDSERAYIFLSFTVDDPTTEVPDVIQQLAAEGMQATDISDNEMAKSHGRYLVGGRCQPAHEHLVRFEFPERPGALRLFLTTLSSDWNISLFHYRNVGGDIGKVLTGIQIPNGADKPLEGPTPLQAFLDSLGYPYVVETDNPVYQQFLK
;
A
#
# COMPACT_ATOMS: atom_id res chain seq x y z
N MET A 1 45.81 1.74 29.53
CA MET A 1 44.46 2.20 29.16
C MET A 1 43.68 2.37 30.44
N ALA A 2 43.22 3.59 30.75
CA ALA A 2 42.31 3.78 31.88
C ALA A 2 41.00 3.00 31.60
N PRO A 3 40.42 2.32 32.58
CA PRO A 3 39.12 1.67 32.41
C PRO A 3 38.08 2.75 32.04
N PHE A 4 37.27 2.46 31.02
CA PHE A 4 36.13 3.32 30.68
C PHE A 4 35.20 3.44 31.90
N PRO A 5 34.58 4.60 32.14
CA PRO A 5 33.62 4.75 33.23
C PRO A 5 32.50 3.71 33.09
N GLU A 6 32.14 3.10 34.23
CA GLU A 6 31.04 2.13 34.33
C GLU A 6 29.72 2.78 33.87
N PRO A 7 28.81 2.01 33.24
CA PRO A 7 27.52 2.53 32.81
C PRO A 7 26.73 3.08 34.00
N LEU A 8 26.02 4.19 33.77
CA LEU A 8 25.09 4.79 34.72
C LEU A 8 23.83 3.91 34.83
N GLY A 9 23.89 2.87 35.67
CA GLY A 9 22.76 1.98 36.01
C GLY A 9 22.73 0.64 35.24
N ASP A 10 21.74 -0.20 35.58
CA ASP A 10 21.55 -1.55 35.01
C ASP A 10 21.07 -1.55 33.53
N ASN A 11 20.67 -0.40 33.00
CA ASN A 11 20.13 -0.28 31.64
C ASN A 11 21.22 0.01 30.59
N PRO A 12 21.10 -0.50 29.35
CA PRO A 12 22.06 -0.19 28.28
C PRO A 12 22.13 1.31 27.97
N ASP A 13 23.35 1.86 27.91
CA ASP A 13 23.58 3.23 27.40
C ASP A 13 23.46 3.26 25.88
N TYR A 14 22.24 3.51 25.39
CA TYR A 14 21.97 3.53 23.95
C TYR A 14 22.71 4.62 23.20
N LEU A 15 22.98 5.79 23.81
CA LEU A 15 23.75 6.81 23.12
C LEU A 15 25.15 6.30 22.80
N ARG A 16 25.82 5.71 23.80
CA ARG A 16 27.14 5.09 23.61
C ARG A 16 27.07 3.92 22.62
N LEU A 17 26.08 3.04 22.73
CA LEU A 17 25.96 1.89 21.83
C LEU A 17 25.71 2.30 20.37
N ILE A 18 24.90 3.35 20.14
CA ILE A 18 24.61 3.87 18.80
C ILE A 18 25.85 4.51 18.18
N LEU A 19 26.57 5.36 18.94
CA LEU A 19 27.79 6.02 18.46
C LEU A 19 28.93 5.03 18.17
N ASN A 20 28.95 3.87 18.85
CA ASN A 20 29.92 2.80 18.61
C ASN A 20 29.41 1.71 17.65
N ALA A 21 28.20 1.86 17.09
CA ALA A 21 27.62 0.86 16.20
C ALA A 21 28.42 0.76 14.89
N ARG A 22 28.68 -0.46 14.44
CA ARG A 22 29.56 -0.74 13.28
C ARG A 22 28.79 -0.89 11.97
N VAL A 23 27.69 -0.16 11.81
CA VAL A 23 26.73 -0.40 10.71
C VAL A 23 27.29 -0.15 9.31
N TYR A 24 28.21 0.81 9.15
CA TYR A 24 28.66 1.30 7.83
C TYR A 24 29.60 0.34 7.07
N ASP A 25 30.03 -0.75 7.69
CA ASP A 25 30.73 -1.82 6.98
C ASP A 25 29.77 -2.63 6.07
N ALA A 26 28.44 -2.53 6.31
CA ALA A 26 27.39 -3.19 5.54
C ALA A 26 26.29 -2.27 5.02
N ALA A 27 25.90 -1.26 5.79
CA ALA A 27 24.91 -0.25 5.45
C ALA A 27 25.56 0.98 4.81
N ILE A 28 24.74 1.78 4.13
CA ILE A 28 25.13 3.13 3.67
C ILE A 28 24.44 4.19 4.54
N GLU A 29 25.02 5.39 4.59
CA GLU A 29 24.27 6.58 5.03
C GLU A 29 23.25 6.91 3.94
N THR A 30 21.97 6.74 4.24
CA THR A 30 20.91 6.90 3.23
C THR A 30 20.54 8.37 3.07
N PRO A 31 20.06 8.78 1.87
CA PRO A 31 19.59 10.15 1.65
C PRO A 31 18.44 10.56 2.58
N LEU A 32 18.43 11.84 2.94
CA LEU A 32 17.26 12.53 3.48
C LEU A 32 16.68 13.41 2.37
N THR A 33 15.69 12.90 1.66
CA THR A 33 15.17 13.51 0.42
C THR A 33 13.93 14.34 0.69
N LEU A 34 13.88 15.57 0.18
CA LEU A 34 12.65 16.39 0.22
C LEU A 34 11.59 15.77 -0.70
N ALA A 35 10.39 15.52 -0.17
CA ALA A 35 9.22 15.12 -0.94
C ALA A 35 8.47 16.38 -1.39
N THR A 36 8.85 16.95 -2.54
CA THR A 36 8.39 18.25 -3.01
C THR A 36 6.87 18.32 -3.19
N ASN A 37 6.27 17.36 -3.87
CA ASN A 37 4.83 17.33 -4.14
C ASN A 37 4.04 17.15 -2.84
N LEU A 38 4.45 16.19 -2.01
CA LEU A 38 3.83 15.97 -0.71
C LEU A 38 3.96 17.19 0.22
N SER A 39 5.12 17.85 0.19
CA SER A 39 5.38 19.05 0.99
C SER A 39 4.48 20.21 0.59
N ASN A 40 4.35 20.45 -0.72
CA ASN A 40 3.48 21.49 -1.24
C ASN A 40 2.01 21.21 -0.90
N ARG A 41 1.55 19.96 -1.10
CA ARG A 41 0.16 19.57 -0.83
C ARG A 41 -0.24 19.70 0.63
N LEU A 42 0.67 19.43 1.57
CA LEU A 42 0.41 19.54 3.00
C LEU A 42 0.81 20.90 3.60
N GLU A 43 1.36 21.83 2.81
CA GLU A 43 1.97 23.07 3.30
C GLU A 43 2.99 22.85 4.43
N ASN A 44 3.68 21.72 4.43
CA ASN A 44 4.69 21.33 5.43
C ASN A 44 5.96 20.85 4.72
N LYS A 45 7.14 21.00 5.32
CA LYS A 45 8.38 20.48 4.75
C LYS A 45 8.55 19.00 5.11
N ILE A 46 8.21 18.10 4.20
CA ILE A 46 8.27 16.65 4.42
C ILE A 46 9.55 16.08 3.81
N HIS A 47 10.39 15.47 4.64
CA HIS A 47 11.55 14.71 4.19
C HIS A 47 11.34 13.21 4.38
N LEU A 48 11.91 12.45 3.45
CA LEU A 48 11.92 10.99 3.43
C LEU A 48 13.32 10.52 3.80
N LYS A 49 13.47 9.77 4.90
CA LYS A 49 14.73 9.11 5.22
C LYS A 49 14.78 7.75 4.52
N ARG A 50 15.56 7.67 3.44
CA ARG A 50 15.50 6.65 2.38
C ARG A 50 16.14 5.29 2.74
N GLU A 51 15.68 4.66 3.81
CA GLU A 51 16.17 3.33 4.24
C GLU A 51 15.84 2.19 3.26
N ASP A 52 14.90 2.42 2.35
CA ASP A 52 14.62 1.57 1.19
C ASP A 52 15.79 1.46 0.19
N LEU A 53 16.77 2.38 0.24
CA LEU A 53 17.96 2.37 -0.63
C LEU A 53 19.14 1.56 -0.06
N GLN A 54 18.97 0.92 1.10
CA GLN A 54 19.98 0.02 1.63
C GLN A 54 20.23 -1.18 0.68
N PRO A 55 21.39 -1.86 0.76
CA PRO A 55 21.71 -2.99 -0.12
C PRO A 55 20.76 -4.20 -0.06
N VAL A 56 19.93 -4.28 1.00
CA VAL A 56 18.87 -5.28 1.18
C VAL A 56 17.46 -4.67 1.13
N PHE A 57 17.37 -3.47 0.58
CA PHE A 57 16.14 -2.69 0.41
C PHE A 57 15.35 -2.42 1.69
N SER A 58 16.03 -2.38 2.84
CA SER A 58 15.43 -2.02 4.14
C SER A 58 16.50 -1.72 5.20
N PHE A 59 16.09 -1.03 6.26
CA PHE A 59 16.96 -0.68 7.41
C PHE A 59 17.50 -1.90 8.19
N LYS A 60 16.91 -3.10 8.02
CA LYS A 60 17.18 -4.29 8.85
C LYS A 60 18.65 -4.72 8.83
N ILE A 61 19.40 -4.36 7.79
CA ILE A 61 20.85 -4.59 7.71
C ILE A 61 21.62 -3.95 8.86
N ARG A 62 21.17 -2.78 9.37
CA ARG A 62 21.90 -2.02 10.38
C ARG A 62 22.01 -2.80 11.69
N GLY A 63 20.87 -3.12 12.31
CA GLY A 63 20.89 -3.90 13.56
C GLY A 63 21.32 -5.35 13.38
N ALA A 64 21.02 -5.99 12.25
CA ALA A 64 21.52 -7.35 11.99
C ALA A 64 23.05 -7.37 11.96
N TYR A 65 23.67 -6.45 11.21
CA TYR A 65 25.12 -6.33 11.16
C TYR A 65 25.71 -5.97 12.51
N ASN A 66 25.12 -4.98 13.21
CA ASN A 66 25.63 -4.54 14.50
C ASN A 66 25.61 -5.66 15.55
N LYS A 67 24.53 -6.46 15.61
CA LYS A 67 24.46 -7.62 16.50
C LYS A 67 25.50 -8.68 16.13
N LEU A 68 25.62 -9.03 14.85
CA LEU A 68 26.58 -10.04 14.37
C LEU A 68 28.03 -9.61 14.61
N TYR A 69 28.34 -8.32 14.47
CA TYR A 69 29.66 -7.77 14.73
C TYR A 69 30.07 -7.95 16.20
N HIS A 70 29.14 -7.76 17.14
CA HIS A 70 29.38 -7.85 18.58
C HIS A 70 29.35 -9.28 19.14
N LEU A 71 29.09 -10.29 18.30
CA LEU A 71 29.27 -11.68 18.73
C LEU A 71 30.74 -11.96 19.05
N SER A 72 30.95 -12.77 20.08
CA SER A 72 32.27 -13.28 20.45
C SER A 72 32.86 -14.16 19.35
N PRO A 73 34.19 -14.34 19.29
CA PRO A 73 34.82 -15.22 18.31
C PRO A 73 34.28 -16.66 18.35
N THR A 74 33.95 -17.18 19.54
CA THR A 74 33.37 -18.51 19.72
C THR A 74 31.98 -18.60 19.10
N GLU A 75 31.10 -17.64 19.38
CA GLU A 75 29.75 -17.56 18.79
C GLU A 75 29.81 -17.41 17.26
N LYS A 76 30.70 -16.55 16.76
CA LYS A 76 30.92 -16.39 15.31
C LYS A 76 31.34 -17.70 14.64
N SER A 77 32.23 -18.45 15.29
CA SER A 77 32.70 -19.74 14.77
C SER A 77 31.60 -20.81 14.75
N ALA A 78 30.73 -20.83 15.77
CA ALA A 78 29.61 -21.76 15.87
C ALA A 78 28.61 -21.54 14.73
N GLY A 79 28.33 -20.27 14.42
CA GLY A 79 27.34 -19.86 13.43
C GLY A 79 26.06 -19.34 14.07
N VAL A 80 25.17 -18.84 13.23
CA VAL A 80 23.96 -18.14 13.65
C VAL A 80 22.72 -18.67 12.94
N VAL A 81 21.57 -18.46 13.56
CA VAL A 81 20.27 -18.81 12.98
C VAL A 81 19.30 -17.65 13.11
N ALA A 82 18.36 -17.51 12.17
CA ALA A 82 17.22 -16.60 12.31
C ALA A 82 15.99 -17.20 11.64
N CYS A 83 14.80 -16.85 12.14
CA CYS A 83 13.52 -17.22 11.52
C CYS A 83 12.89 -15.98 10.88
N SER A 84 12.84 -15.91 9.55
CA SER A 84 12.20 -14.84 8.81
C SER A 84 12.10 -15.20 7.33
N ALA A 85 11.00 -14.81 6.68
CA ALA A 85 10.83 -14.92 5.23
C ALA A 85 10.91 -13.55 4.52
N GLY A 86 11.44 -12.51 5.18
CA GLY A 86 11.39 -11.13 4.68
C GLY A 86 12.66 -10.32 4.93
N ASN A 87 12.49 -9.02 5.22
CA ASN A 87 13.57 -8.05 5.35
C ASN A 87 14.66 -8.45 6.36
N HIS A 88 14.28 -9.04 7.50
CA HIS A 88 15.23 -9.51 8.51
C HIS A 88 16.14 -10.63 7.98
N ALA A 89 15.59 -11.59 7.22
CA ALA A 89 16.37 -12.66 6.62
C ALA A 89 17.45 -12.14 5.66
N GLN A 90 17.09 -11.16 4.82
CA GLN A 90 18.06 -10.54 3.90
C GLN A 90 19.15 -9.77 4.68
N GLY A 91 18.76 -9.02 5.71
CA GLY A 91 19.67 -8.30 6.61
C GLY A 91 20.68 -9.23 7.29
N VAL A 92 20.23 -10.33 7.89
CA VAL A 92 21.09 -11.34 8.52
C VAL A 92 21.99 -12.02 7.49
N ALA A 93 21.44 -12.44 6.35
CA ALA A 93 22.19 -13.16 5.33
C ALA A 93 23.36 -12.33 4.77
N LEU A 94 23.10 -11.09 4.35
CA LEU A 94 24.16 -10.23 3.82
C LEU A 94 25.18 -9.84 4.89
N SER A 95 24.72 -9.60 6.12
CA SER A 95 25.61 -9.25 7.24
C SER A 95 26.54 -10.38 7.62
N ALA A 96 26.01 -11.61 7.70
CA ALA A 96 26.79 -12.80 7.99
C ALA A 96 27.81 -13.09 6.89
N LYS A 97 27.43 -12.94 5.61
CA LYS A 97 28.36 -13.06 4.48
C LYS A 97 29.52 -12.06 4.58
N LYS A 98 29.25 -10.80 4.91
CA LYS A 98 30.29 -9.77 5.07
C LYS A 98 31.26 -10.06 6.23
N LEU A 99 30.76 -10.68 7.31
CA LEU A 99 31.55 -11.01 8.50
C LEU A 99 32.19 -12.41 8.44
N GLY A 100 31.96 -13.19 7.37
CA GLY A 100 32.44 -14.57 7.27
C GLY A 100 31.76 -15.54 8.26
N ILE A 101 30.56 -15.22 8.73
CA ILE A 101 29.79 -16.03 9.69
C ILE A 101 28.84 -16.95 8.92
N ARG A 102 28.78 -18.23 9.32
CA ARG A 102 27.79 -19.17 8.78
C ARG A 102 26.41 -18.80 9.31
N ALA A 103 25.47 -18.47 8.42
CA ALA A 103 24.09 -18.16 8.78
C ALA A 103 23.11 -19.17 8.20
N THR A 104 22.18 -19.62 9.04
CA THR A 104 21.04 -20.44 8.65
C THR A 104 19.74 -19.65 8.84
N ILE A 105 18.93 -19.55 7.80
CA ILE A 105 17.63 -18.87 7.85
C ILE A 105 16.53 -19.93 7.73
N VAL A 106 15.68 -19.99 8.74
CA VAL A 106 14.51 -20.86 8.75
C VAL A 106 13.30 -20.10 8.23
N MET A 107 12.57 -20.71 7.29
CA MET A 107 11.36 -20.15 6.69
C MET A 107 10.27 -21.24 6.58
N PRO A 108 8.98 -20.88 6.56
CA PRO A 108 7.90 -21.84 6.25
C PRO A 108 8.09 -22.49 4.87
N VAL A 109 7.62 -23.73 4.70
CA VAL A 109 7.69 -24.46 3.42
C VAL A 109 6.93 -23.72 2.31
N LEU A 110 5.84 -23.05 2.65
CA LEU A 110 5.02 -22.26 1.72
C LEU A 110 5.62 -20.90 1.35
N THR A 111 6.84 -20.58 1.80
CA THR A 111 7.49 -19.31 1.45
C THR A 111 7.72 -19.25 -0.06
N PRO A 112 7.24 -18.19 -0.75
CA PRO A 112 7.41 -18.04 -2.19
C PRO A 112 8.87 -18.18 -2.62
N GLU A 113 9.08 -18.87 -3.74
CA GLU A 113 10.41 -19.27 -4.19
C GLU A 113 11.39 -18.10 -4.32
N ILE A 114 10.90 -16.97 -4.83
CA ILE A 114 11.68 -15.74 -4.99
C ILE A 114 12.29 -15.25 -3.66
N LYS A 115 11.56 -15.37 -2.54
CA LYS A 115 12.00 -14.86 -1.23
C LYS A 115 13.16 -15.69 -0.68
N TRP A 116 13.04 -17.01 -0.70
CA TRP A 116 14.10 -17.87 -0.15
C TRP A 116 15.31 -17.98 -1.09
N ARG A 117 15.12 -17.93 -2.42
CA ARG A 117 16.22 -17.87 -3.39
C ARG A 117 17.06 -16.59 -3.22
N ASN A 118 16.41 -15.45 -2.95
CA ASN A 118 17.12 -14.20 -2.67
C ASN A 118 18.03 -14.30 -1.44
N VAL A 119 17.54 -14.90 -0.36
CA VAL A 119 18.33 -15.12 0.86
C VAL A 119 19.49 -16.09 0.62
N LYS A 120 19.27 -17.15 -0.16
CA LYS A 120 20.34 -18.08 -0.56
C LYS A 120 21.41 -17.38 -1.41
N ARG A 121 21.02 -16.50 -2.34
CA ARG A 121 21.95 -15.68 -3.15
C ARG A 121 22.80 -14.74 -2.29
N LEU A 122 22.26 -14.27 -1.17
CA LEU A 122 22.99 -13.47 -0.18
C LEU A 122 23.97 -14.28 0.68
N GLY A 123 24.06 -15.61 0.49
CA GLY A 123 25.07 -16.47 1.09
C GLY A 123 24.65 -17.21 2.35
N ALA A 124 23.37 -17.15 2.74
CA ALA A 124 22.86 -17.92 3.86
C ALA A 124 22.37 -19.31 3.44
N ASN A 125 22.47 -20.27 4.36
CA ASN A 125 21.78 -21.55 4.25
C ASN A 125 20.29 -21.32 4.52
N VAL A 126 19.43 -21.92 3.71
CA VAL A 126 17.97 -21.83 3.90
C VAL A 126 17.45 -23.19 4.35
N VAL A 127 16.66 -23.18 5.42
CA VAL A 127 15.91 -24.34 5.89
C VAL A 127 14.41 -24.03 5.74
N LEU A 128 13.75 -24.75 4.84
CA LEU A 128 12.30 -24.67 4.69
C LEU A 128 11.65 -25.70 5.64
N TYR A 129 10.92 -25.22 6.64
CA TYR A 129 10.29 -26.08 7.64
C TYR A 129 8.98 -25.49 8.16
N GLY A 130 7.99 -26.36 8.36
CA GLY A 130 6.71 -26.01 8.93
C GLY A 130 5.71 -25.44 7.92
N SER A 131 4.43 -25.56 8.27
CA SER A 131 3.30 -25.06 7.51
C SER A 131 3.09 -23.54 7.67
N ASN A 132 3.57 -22.98 8.78
CA ASN A 132 3.39 -21.59 9.17
C ASN A 132 4.64 -21.02 9.88
N PHE A 133 4.62 -19.71 10.17
CA PHE A 133 5.74 -19.01 10.81
C PHE A 133 6.07 -19.53 12.21
N ASP A 134 5.08 -19.92 13.01
CA ASP A 134 5.29 -20.41 14.37
C ASP A 134 5.98 -21.78 14.39
N GLU A 135 5.66 -22.67 13.46
CA GLU A 135 6.39 -23.92 13.24
C GLU A 135 7.84 -23.68 12.80
N ALA A 136 8.05 -22.78 11.84
CA ALA A 136 9.39 -22.38 11.42
C ALA A 136 10.21 -21.79 12.59
N LYS A 137 9.57 -20.98 13.45
CA LYS A 137 10.19 -20.39 14.65
C LYS A 137 10.54 -21.44 15.69
N ARG A 138 9.66 -22.42 15.92
CA ARG A 138 9.96 -23.57 16.81
C ARG A 138 11.16 -24.36 16.30
N GLU A 139 11.23 -24.62 14.99
CA GLU A 139 12.37 -25.31 14.39
C GLU A 139 13.66 -24.49 14.48
N CYS A 140 13.59 -23.18 14.23
CA CYS A 140 14.71 -22.26 14.43
C CYS A 140 15.26 -22.35 15.86
N ASN A 141 14.39 -22.37 16.87
CA ASN A 141 14.79 -22.53 18.27
C ASN A 141 15.39 -23.90 18.57
N ARG A 142 14.87 -24.97 17.95
CA ARG A 142 15.42 -26.32 18.07
C ARG A 142 16.83 -26.40 17.48
N LEU A 143 17.03 -25.86 16.27
CA LEU A 143 18.32 -25.80 15.59
C LEU A 143 19.33 -24.93 16.35
N ALA A 144 18.89 -23.80 16.92
CA ALA A 144 19.72 -22.96 17.77
C ALA A 144 20.29 -23.76 18.95
N LYS A 145 19.43 -24.45 19.70
CA LYS A 145 19.82 -25.27 20.86
C LYS A 145 20.70 -26.45 20.47
N LEU A 146 20.34 -27.18 19.40
CA LEU A 146 21.05 -28.37 18.96
C LEU A 146 22.49 -28.09 18.52
N ASN A 147 22.70 -26.98 17.81
CA ASN A 147 23.99 -26.66 17.20
C ASN A 147 24.79 -25.61 17.99
N GLY A 148 24.25 -25.10 19.11
CA GLY A 148 24.84 -23.98 19.83
C GLY A 148 24.90 -22.69 19.02
N TRP A 149 23.96 -22.50 18.08
CA TRP A 149 23.89 -21.29 17.26
C TRP A 149 23.17 -20.17 17.99
N ILE A 150 23.69 -18.94 17.83
CA ILE A 150 23.01 -17.76 18.35
C ILE A 150 21.84 -17.42 17.43
N ASN A 151 20.65 -17.28 18.03
CA ASN A 151 19.48 -16.77 17.33
C ASN A 151 19.59 -15.24 17.19
N ILE A 152 19.48 -14.72 15.97
CA ILE A 152 19.57 -13.28 15.69
C ILE A 152 18.17 -12.66 15.71
N PRO A 153 17.82 -11.88 16.75
CA PRO A 153 16.48 -11.34 16.89
C PRO A 153 16.20 -10.23 15.86
N PRO A 154 14.94 -10.09 15.40
CA PRO A 154 14.54 -9.08 14.42
C PRO A 154 14.39 -7.66 15.00
N TYR A 155 14.33 -7.50 16.32
CA TYR A 155 14.14 -6.21 17.00
C TYR A 155 14.52 -6.21 18.49
N ASP A 156 14.26 -7.28 19.25
CA ASP A 156 14.37 -7.28 20.72
C ASP A 156 15.79 -7.65 21.20
N ASP A 157 16.75 -6.76 20.95
CA ASP A 157 18.14 -6.89 21.43
C ASP A 157 18.82 -5.51 21.44
N PRO A 158 19.62 -5.17 22.48
CA PRO A 158 20.26 -3.87 22.59
C PRO A 158 21.17 -3.49 21.42
N TYR A 159 21.94 -4.43 20.86
CA TYR A 159 22.79 -4.17 19.70
C TYR A 159 21.97 -4.03 18.41
N VAL A 160 20.86 -4.76 18.29
CA VAL A 160 19.93 -4.57 17.18
C VAL A 160 19.34 -3.17 17.23
N ILE A 161 18.79 -2.76 18.39
CA ILE A 161 18.19 -1.44 18.61
C ILE A 161 19.22 -0.33 18.38
N ALA A 162 20.43 -0.46 18.92
CA ALA A 162 21.51 0.50 18.69
C ALA A 162 21.91 0.61 17.22
N GLY A 163 21.92 -0.50 16.48
CA GLY A 163 22.13 -0.46 15.03
C GLY A 163 21.04 0.35 14.32
N GLN A 164 19.77 0.20 14.73
CA GLN A 164 18.69 0.98 14.12
C GLN A 164 18.74 2.46 14.51
N GLY A 165 19.18 2.77 15.73
CA GLY A 165 19.34 4.14 16.21
C GLY A 165 20.33 4.99 15.41
N THR A 166 21.22 4.35 14.62
CA THR A 166 22.07 5.07 13.65
C THR A 166 21.26 5.82 12.60
N VAL A 167 20.01 5.43 12.33
CA VAL A 167 19.09 6.20 11.47
C VAL A 167 18.78 7.56 12.10
N GLY A 168 18.52 7.62 13.42
CA GLY A 168 18.29 8.87 14.14
C GLY A 168 19.52 9.77 14.15
N MET A 169 20.71 9.18 14.28
CA MET A 169 21.99 9.88 14.16
C MET A 169 22.18 10.53 12.80
N GLU A 170 21.90 9.80 11.72
CA GLU A 170 22.00 10.33 10.37
C GLU A 170 21.00 11.46 10.12
N ILE A 171 19.73 11.31 10.57
CA ILE A 171 18.71 12.34 10.43
C ILE A 171 19.18 13.67 11.05
N LEU A 172 19.68 13.66 12.29
CA LEU A 172 20.16 14.90 12.94
C LEU A 172 21.37 15.50 12.23
N ARG A 173 22.32 14.67 11.78
CA ARG A 173 23.50 15.13 11.05
C ARG A 173 23.11 15.78 9.72
N GLN A 174 22.16 15.18 9.00
CA GLN A 174 21.70 15.61 7.67
C GLN A 174 20.79 16.84 7.72
N SER A 175 20.13 17.11 8.85
CA SER A 175 19.30 18.32 9.07
C SER A 175 19.95 19.32 10.02
N SER A 176 21.28 19.35 10.12
CA SER A 176 21.99 20.19 11.11
C SER A 176 21.71 21.70 11.02
N THR A 177 21.26 22.20 9.86
CA THR A 177 20.88 23.60 9.63
C THR A 177 19.40 23.89 9.81
N GLU A 178 18.57 22.89 10.11
CA GLU A 178 17.11 22.99 10.11
C GLU A 178 16.50 22.42 11.39
N TYR A 179 15.42 23.05 11.86
CA TYR A 179 14.67 22.56 13.00
C TYR A 179 13.66 21.50 12.55
N ILE A 180 13.95 20.22 12.82
CA ILE A 180 12.97 19.14 12.67
C ILE A 180 11.94 19.27 13.80
N HIS A 181 10.65 19.28 13.44
CA HIS A 181 9.56 19.29 14.40
C HIS A 181 9.15 17.87 14.84
N THR A 182 9.08 16.92 13.90
CA THR A 182 8.61 15.56 14.19
C THR A 182 9.24 14.52 13.27
N ILE A 183 9.58 13.36 13.83
CA ILE A 183 10.07 12.17 13.12
C ILE A 183 9.05 11.04 13.27
N PHE A 184 8.62 10.46 12.16
CA PHE A 184 7.70 9.32 12.10
C PHE A 184 8.45 8.03 11.77
N CYS A 185 8.24 6.99 12.57
CA CYS A 185 8.84 5.66 12.38
C CYS A 185 7.77 4.57 12.35
N SER A 186 7.93 3.60 11.44
CA SER A 186 7.05 2.44 11.35
C SER A 186 7.32 1.46 12.49
N VAL A 187 6.27 0.83 12.98
CA VAL A 187 6.33 -0.04 14.15
C VAL A 187 5.79 -1.42 13.81
N GLY A 188 6.64 -2.42 14.00
CA GLY A 188 6.23 -3.80 14.19
C GLY A 188 6.62 -4.22 15.60
N GLY A 189 7.79 -4.85 15.77
CA GLY A 189 8.31 -5.18 17.10
C GLY A 189 8.93 -4.01 17.88
N GLY A 190 8.99 -2.81 17.29
CA GLY A 190 9.45 -1.57 17.97
C GLY A 190 10.93 -1.20 17.82
N GLY A 191 11.80 -2.10 17.34
CA GLY A 191 13.27 -1.85 17.37
C GLY A 191 13.75 -0.60 16.60
N LEU A 192 13.11 -0.24 15.48
CA LEU A 192 13.43 1.01 14.75
C LEU A 192 13.03 2.24 15.55
N LEU A 193 11.76 2.30 15.96
CA LEU A 193 11.21 3.41 16.74
C LEU A 193 12.00 3.61 18.04
N ALA A 194 12.26 2.54 18.79
CA ALA A 194 13.00 2.60 20.03
C ALA A 194 14.43 3.13 19.84
N GLY A 195 15.15 2.64 18.84
CA GLY A 195 16.52 3.09 18.56
C GLY A 195 16.59 4.55 18.12
N VAL A 196 15.66 4.98 17.26
CA VAL A 196 15.56 6.38 16.82
C VAL A 196 15.17 7.28 18.00
N ALA A 197 14.13 6.92 18.76
CA ALA A 197 13.65 7.70 19.90
C ALA A 197 14.74 7.88 20.97
N ALA A 198 15.43 6.80 21.35
CA ALA A 198 16.49 6.84 22.34
C ALA A 198 17.64 7.79 21.96
N TYR A 199 18.03 7.82 20.68
CA TYR A 199 19.05 8.77 20.21
C TYR A 199 18.53 10.21 20.17
N ILE A 200 17.38 10.41 19.51
CA ILE A 200 16.80 11.74 19.29
C ILE A 200 16.53 12.41 20.63
N LYS A 201 15.88 11.73 21.58
CA LYS A 201 15.55 12.31 22.88
C LYS A 201 16.77 12.64 23.73
N ARG A 202 17.92 12.00 23.49
CA ARG A 202 19.15 12.32 24.20
C ARG A 202 19.88 13.55 23.67
N ILE A 203 19.80 13.80 22.35
CA ILE A 203 20.51 14.90 21.69
C ILE A 203 19.62 16.13 21.48
N ARG A 204 18.35 15.91 21.11
CA ARG A 204 17.34 16.91 20.76
C ARG A 204 15.97 16.51 21.34
N PRO A 205 15.77 16.59 22.67
CA PRO A 205 14.54 16.18 23.35
C PRO A 205 13.29 16.94 22.88
N ASP A 206 13.48 18.12 22.31
CA ASP A 206 12.46 18.99 21.73
C ASP A 206 11.81 18.42 20.46
N ILE A 207 12.48 17.49 19.75
CA ILE A 207 11.94 16.85 18.55
C ILE A 207 10.96 15.75 18.97
N LYS A 208 9.76 15.77 18.39
CA LYS A 208 8.78 14.70 18.60
C LYS A 208 9.14 13.44 17.80
N VAL A 209 8.99 12.28 18.40
CA VAL A 209 9.14 10.98 17.76
C VAL A 209 7.82 10.23 17.88
N VAL A 210 7.21 9.93 16.73
CA VAL A 210 5.88 9.34 16.64
C VAL A 210 5.97 7.96 15.96
N GLY A 211 5.40 6.96 16.61
CA GLY A 211 5.26 5.62 16.02
C GLY A 211 4.04 5.53 15.11
N VAL A 212 4.16 4.74 14.05
CA VAL A 212 3.05 4.47 13.12
C VAL A 212 2.80 2.97 13.00
N GLU A 213 1.54 2.57 13.20
CA GLU A 213 1.04 1.19 13.10
C GLU A 213 -0.17 1.13 12.14
N THR A 214 -0.55 -0.07 11.73
CA THR A 214 -1.84 -0.28 11.06
C THR A 214 -2.94 -0.53 12.10
N HIS A 215 -4.19 -0.22 11.76
CA HIS A 215 -5.32 -0.49 12.66
C HIS A 215 -5.46 -1.98 13.04
N ASP A 216 -5.04 -2.88 12.16
CA ASP A 216 -5.09 -4.33 12.32
C ASP A 216 -3.76 -4.95 12.83
N ALA A 217 -2.77 -4.15 13.20
CA ALA A 217 -1.52 -4.58 13.83
C ALA A 217 -0.96 -3.49 14.76
N ASP A 218 -1.76 -3.09 15.76
CA ASP A 218 -1.52 -1.95 16.67
C ASP A 218 -0.94 -2.35 18.04
N ALA A 219 -0.06 -3.35 18.07
CA ALA A 219 0.41 -3.99 19.30
C ALA A 219 1.16 -3.00 20.23
N MET A 220 1.96 -2.08 19.69
CA MET A 220 2.66 -1.07 20.48
C MET A 220 1.70 -0.04 21.06
N THR A 221 0.74 0.43 20.25
CA THR A 221 -0.27 1.39 20.69
C THR A 221 -1.07 0.85 21.87
N ARG A 222 -1.58 -0.39 21.77
CA ARG A 222 -2.30 -1.03 22.88
C ARG A 222 -1.42 -1.22 24.10
N SER A 223 -0.19 -1.70 23.89
CA SER A 223 0.75 -1.93 24.99
C SER A 223 1.11 -0.65 25.75
N LEU A 224 1.30 0.46 25.04
CA LEU A 224 1.59 1.77 25.64
C LEU A 224 0.38 2.29 26.43
N ASN A 225 -0.82 2.13 25.87
CA ASN A 225 -2.07 2.57 26.52
C ASN A 225 -2.37 1.79 27.81
N SER A 226 -2.15 0.47 27.83
CA SER A 226 -2.36 -0.34 29.04
C SER A 226 -1.16 -0.39 30.00
N GLY A 227 -0.02 0.14 29.56
CA GLY A 227 1.21 0.17 30.33
C GLY A 227 1.94 -1.17 30.44
N ASN A 228 1.44 -2.23 29.79
CA ASN A 228 2.01 -3.58 29.74
C ASN A 228 2.02 -4.11 28.31
N ARG A 229 2.93 -5.05 27.97
CA ARG A 229 2.94 -5.65 26.63
C ARG A 229 1.69 -6.50 26.40
N GLU A 230 0.89 -6.12 25.41
CA GLU A 230 -0.25 -6.89 24.95
C GLU A 230 0.09 -7.77 23.76
N ALA A 231 -0.54 -8.94 23.69
CA ALA A 231 -0.48 -9.83 22.55
C ALA A 231 -1.80 -9.71 21.77
N LEU A 232 -1.70 -9.43 20.48
CA LEU A 232 -2.85 -9.43 19.56
C LEU A 232 -3.23 -10.86 19.21
N ASP A 233 -4.54 -11.14 19.12
CA ASP A 233 -5.06 -12.44 18.69
C ASP A 233 -4.68 -12.73 17.24
N ASP A 234 -4.84 -11.72 16.37
CA ASP A 234 -4.48 -11.77 14.96
C ASP A 234 -3.91 -10.45 14.45
N VAL A 235 -3.25 -10.50 13.30
CA VAL A 235 -2.63 -9.33 12.66
C VAL A 235 -2.90 -9.30 11.16
N GLY A 236 -3.16 -8.10 10.63
CA GLY A 236 -3.25 -7.87 9.20
C GLY A 236 -1.94 -8.18 8.48
N LEU A 237 -2.03 -8.79 7.29
CA LEU A 237 -0.87 -9.23 6.50
C LEU A 237 -0.52 -8.30 5.32
N PHE A 238 -1.20 -7.16 5.21
CA PHE A 238 -0.92 -6.20 4.15
C PHE A 238 0.47 -5.58 4.33
N ALA A 239 0.75 -5.04 5.52
CA ALA A 239 2.05 -4.55 5.95
C ALA A 239 2.82 -5.64 6.72
N ASP A 240 3.29 -6.66 5.98
CA ASP A 240 3.89 -7.88 6.52
C ASP A 240 5.18 -7.64 7.35
N GLY A 241 5.95 -6.60 7.06
CA GLY A 241 7.11 -6.20 7.85
C GLY A 241 6.80 -5.67 9.25
N THR A 242 5.55 -5.26 9.48
CA THR A 242 5.03 -4.68 10.73
C THR A 242 3.93 -5.52 11.39
N ALA A 243 3.51 -6.63 10.76
CA ALA A 243 2.53 -7.58 11.28
C ALA A 243 3.09 -8.38 12.47
N VAL A 244 3.13 -7.77 13.65
CA VAL A 244 3.71 -8.35 14.87
C VAL A 244 2.66 -8.44 15.97
N LYS A 245 2.41 -9.66 16.46
CA LYS A 245 1.42 -9.91 17.53
C LYS A 245 1.83 -9.37 18.90
N ILE A 246 3.13 -9.41 19.21
CA ILE A 246 3.67 -8.96 20.50
C ILE A 246 4.97 -8.18 20.30
N VAL A 247 5.00 -6.96 20.84
CA VAL A 247 6.17 -6.08 20.77
C VAL A 247 7.34 -6.62 21.60
N GLY A 248 8.56 -6.15 21.31
CA GLY A 248 9.74 -6.53 22.08
C GLY A 248 9.69 -5.96 23.51
N GLU A 249 10.36 -6.64 24.45
CA GLU A 249 10.47 -6.18 25.84
C GLU A 249 11.22 -4.86 25.93
N GLU A 250 12.41 -4.82 25.36
CA GLU A 250 13.29 -3.66 25.44
C GLU A 250 12.80 -2.52 24.54
N PRO A 251 12.32 -2.76 23.30
CA PRO A 251 11.62 -1.73 22.54
C PRO A 251 10.43 -1.12 23.28
N PHE A 252 9.60 -1.92 23.96
CA PHE A 252 8.46 -1.41 24.71
C PHE A 252 8.90 -0.50 25.87
N ARG A 253 9.91 -0.92 26.64
CA ARG A 253 10.49 -0.11 27.73
C ARG A 253 10.97 1.25 27.22
N LEU A 254 11.72 1.26 26.12
CA LEU A 254 12.24 2.49 25.51
C LEU A 254 11.14 3.36 24.92
N CYS A 255 10.13 2.75 24.27
CA CYS A 255 9.00 3.50 23.72
C CYS A 255 8.22 4.21 24.83
N LYS A 256 7.98 3.54 25.96
CA LYS A 256 7.31 4.14 27.12
C LYS A 256 8.07 5.35 27.68
N GLU A 257 9.39 5.37 27.55
CA GLU A 257 10.26 6.44 28.05
C GLU A 257 10.42 7.60 27.04
N PHE A 258 10.51 7.31 25.74
CA PHE A 258 11.00 8.28 24.74
C PHE A 258 10.03 8.63 23.61
N VAL A 259 8.97 7.86 23.38
CA VAL A 259 8.04 8.09 22.26
C VAL A 259 6.95 9.05 22.69
N ASP A 260 6.69 10.07 21.87
CA ASP A 260 5.74 11.14 22.21
C ASP A 260 4.29 10.77 21.89
N ASP A 261 4.07 10.00 20.82
CA ASP A 261 2.72 9.65 20.36
C ASP A 261 2.74 8.43 19.44
N MET A 262 1.56 7.88 19.19
CA MET A 262 1.30 6.80 18.23
C MET A 262 0.18 7.21 17.28
N VAL A 263 0.26 6.81 16.02
CA VAL A 263 -0.82 7.00 15.04
C VAL A 263 -1.07 5.71 14.26
N GLN A 264 -2.35 5.39 14.09
CA GLN A 264 -2.80 4.22 13.36
C GLN A 264 -3.31 4.62 11.97
N VAL A 265 -3.01 3.80 10.97
CA VAL A 265 -3.46 4.03 9.58
C VAL A 265 -4.13 2.80 8.97
N SER A 266 -4.94 3.04 7.94
CA SER A 266 -5.61 2.00 7.14
C SER A 266 -4.76 1.54 5.96
N ASN A 267 -5.15 0.42 5.34
CA ASN A 267 -4.49 -0.08 4.14
C ASN A 267 -4.63 0.90 2.95
N ASP A 268 -5.77 1.59 2.85
CA ASP A 268 -6.02 2.60 1.81
C ASP A 268 -5.07 3.81 2.00
N GLU A 269 -4.88 4.27 3.24
CA GLU A 269 -3.92 5.35 3.58
C GLU A 269 -2.47 4.96 3.26
N ILE A 270 -2.09 3.69 3.47
CA ILE A 270 -0.77 3.15 3.08
C ILE A 270 -0.61 3.12 1.56
N CYS A 271 -1.62 2.68 0.81
CA CYS A 271 -1.58 2.66 -0.66
C CYS A 271 -1.39 4.07 -1.22
N ALA A 272 -2.12 5.05 -0.71
CA ALA A 272 -1.93 6.45 -1.05
C ALA A 272 -0.50 6.94 -0.75
N ALA A 273 0.08 6.54 0.38
CA ALA A 273 1.46 6.90 0.72
C ALA A 273 2.52 6.25 -0.19
N ILE A 274 2.30 5.01 -0.65
CA ILE A 274 3.18 4.38 -1.66
C ILE A 274 3.15 5.19 -2.96
N LYS A 275 1.95 5.60 -3.41
CA LYS A 275 1.77 6.42 -4.60
C LYS A 275 2.46 7.78 -4.46
N ASP A 276 2.30 8.46 -3.33
CA ASP A 276 2.96 9.75 -3.07
C ASP A 276 4.49 9.65 -3.19
N VAL A 277 5.10 8.63 -2.56
CA VAL A 277 6.55 8.44 -2.64
C VAL A 277 6.99 8.12 -4.07
N PHE A 278 6.20 7.34 -4.81
CA PHE A 278 6.46 7.09 -6.23
C PHE A 278 6.39 8.37 -7.07
N GLU A 279 5.42 9.25 -6.83
CA GLU A 279 5.28 10.52 -7.54
C GLU A 279 6.44 11.48 -7.24
N ASP A 280 6.91 11.53 -5.99
CA ASP A 280 8.01 12.40 -5.57
C ASP A 280 9.41 11.86 -5.94
N THR A 281 9.61 10.54 -5.91
CA THR A 281 10.95 9.95 -5.97
C THR A 281 11.14 8.88 -7.03
N ARG A 282 10.08 8.50 -7.75
CA ARG A 282 10.06 7.40 -8.73
C ARG A 282 10.51 6.06 -8.16
N SER A 283 10.41 5.92 -6.84
CA SER A 283 10.75 4.70 -6.10
C SER A 283 9.49 4.05 -5.55
N VAL A 284 9.46 2.72 -5.55
CA VAL A 284 8.32 1.94 -5.05
C VAL A 284 8.65 1.41 -3.67
N LEU A 285 7.89 1.81 -2.67
CA LEU A 285 7.99 1.26 -1.31
C LEU A 285 7.11 0.03 -1.13
N GLU A 286 7.49 -0.82 -0.18
CA GLU A 286 6.59 -1.84 0.35
C GLU A 286 5.58 -1.20 1.33
N PRO A 287 4.48 -1.88 1.68
CA PRO A 287 3.46 -1.31 2.57
C PRO A 287 4.01 -0.85 3.94
N SER A 288 4.82 -1.68 4.61
CA SER A 288 5.51 -1.29 5.86
C SER A 288 6.51 -0.14 5.66
N GLY A 289 7.08 -0.03 4.46
CA GLY A 289 8.00 1.05 4.06
C GLY A 289 7.32 2.41 3.95
N ALA A 290 6.08 2.44 3.46
CA ALA A 290 5.29 3.66 3.31
C ALA A 290 4.50 4.05 4.58
N LEU A 291 4.46 3.17 5.58
CA LEU A 291 3.66 3.35 6.79
C LEU A 291 3.94 4.69 7.50
N SER A 292 5.20 5.07 7.68
CA SER A 292 5.58 6.34 8.30
C SER A 292 5.13 7.56 7.51
N VAL A 293 5.05 7.46 6.18
CA VAL A 293 4.57 8.54 5.31
C VAL A 293 3.07 8.68 5.45
N ALA A 294 2.32 7.57 5.46
CA ALA A 294 0.88 7.57 5.73
C ALA A 294 0.56 8.19 7.10
N GLY A 295 1.28 7.79 8.14
CA GLY A 295 1.13 8.34 9.49
C GLY A 295 1.46 9.84 9.54
N ALA A 296 2.55 10.28 8.90
CA ALA A 296 2.91 11.69 8.83
C ALA A 296 1.82 12.53 8.15
N LYS A 297 1.26 12.07 7.03
CA LYS A 297 0.13 12.72 6.32
C LYS A 297 -1.07 12.91 7.24
N LYS A 298 -1.57 11.79 7.78
CA LYS A 298 -2.75 11.76 8.65
C LYS A 298 -2.55 12.65 9.87
N TYR A 299 -1.39 12.55 10.52
CA TYR A 299 -1.09 13.32 11.72
C TYR A 299 -1.02 14.83 11.44
N CYS A 300 -0.39 15.24 10.33
CA CYS A 300 -0.33 16.65 9.95
C CYS A 300 -1.74 17.22 9.69
N GLN A 301 -2.60 16.47 9.00
CA GLN A 301 -3.99 16.84 8.73
C GLN A 301 -4.81 16.95 10.02
N LEU A 302 -4.78 15.92 10.88
CA LEU A 302 -5.52 15.89 12.15
C LEU A 302 -5.13 17.03 13.09
N LYS A 303 -3.86 17.44 13.08
CA LYS A 303 -3.37 18.55 13.92
C LYS A 303 -3.46 19.92 13.24
N GLY A 304 -3.91 20.00 11.98
CA GLY A 304 -3.94 21.25 11.20
C GLY A 304 -2.57 21.91 11.07
N TRP A 305 -1.50 21.12 11.01
CA TRP A 305 -0.13 21.67 10.97
C TRP A 305 0.17 22.30 9.62
N LYS A 306 0.81 23.47 9.67
CA LYS A 306 1.39 24.17 8.52
C LYS A 306 2.80 24.63 8.85
N HIS A 307 3.65 24.68 7.83
CA HIS A 307 5.04 25.13 7.88
C HIS A 307 5.91 24.38 8.91
N LYS A 308 5.60 23.11 9.20
CA LYS A 308 6.42 22.25 10.05
C LYS A 308 7.38 21.44 9.21
N HIS A 309 8.58 21.20 9.74
CA HIS A 309 9.54 20.26 9.16
C HIS A 309 9.34 18.88 9.76
N VAL A 310 8.92 17.93 8.94
CA VAL A 310 8.60 16.56 9.32
C VAL A 310 9.50 15.60 8.57
N VAL A 311 9.95 14.54 9.25
CA VAL A 311 10.71 13.45 8.65
C VAL A 311 9.91 12.16 8.76
N ALA A 312 9.75 11.43 7.65
CA ALA A 312 9.19 10.09 7.63
C ALA A 312 10.27 9.08 7.21
N VAL A 313 10.45 8.02 7.99
CA VAL A 313 11.43 6.97 7.65
C VAL A 313 10.81 5.96 6.68
N THR A 314 11.32 5.91 5.45
CA THR A 314 10.86 4.96 4.42
C THR A 314 11.59 3.63 4.59
N SER A 315 10.99 2.74 5.40
CA SER A 315 11.71 1.64 6.06
C SER A 315 12.10 0.46 5.16
N GLY A 316 11.46 0.29 4.00
CA GLY A 316 11.77 -0.79 3.07
C GLY A 316 11.02 -0.75 1.74
N ALA A 317 11.45 -1.61 0.80
CA ALA A 317 10.93 -1.69 -0.57
C ALA A 317 10.85 -3.12 -1.14
N ASN A 318 10.84 -4.16 -0.29
CA ASN A 318 10.73 -5.56 -0.73
C ASN A 318 9.26 -5.99 -0.92
N MET A 319 8.65 -5.55 -2.02
CA MET A 319 7.29 -5.94 -2.40
C MET A 319 7.28 -6.78 -3.69
N ASN A 320 6.35 -7.73 -3.79
CA ASN A 320 6.07 -8.43 -5.04
C ASN A 320 5.40 -7.49 -6.05
N PHE A 321 5.84 -7.51 -7.31
CA PHE A 321 5.31 -6.62 -8.35
C PHE A 321 3.79 -6.73 -8.52
N ASP A 322 3.23 -7.94 -8.43
CA ASP A 322 1.77 -8.17 -8.56
C ASP A 322 0.93 -7.43 -7.51
N ARG A 323 1.51 -7.13 -6.33
CA ARG A 323 0.82 -6.33 -5.30
C ARG A 323 0.60 -4.88 -5.74
N LEU A 324 1.35 -4.38 -6.73
CA LEU A 324 1.16 -3.03 -7.25
C LEU A 324 -0.21 -2.83 -7.87
N ARG A 325 -0.83 -3.88 -8.42
CA ARG A 325 -2.20 -3.79 -8.92
C ARG A 325 -3.17 -3.40 -7.80
N PHE A 326 -3.11 -4.10 -6.68
CA PHE A 326 -3.93 -3.78 -5.51
C PHE A 326 -3.63 -2.38 -4.97
N VAL A 327 -2.34 -2.01 -4.89
CA VAL A 327 -1.93 -0.67 -4.45
C VAL A 327 -2.48 0.41 -5.36
N ALA A 328 -2.39 0.26 -6.68
CA ALA A 328 -2.89 1.23 -7.65
C ALA A 328 -4.41 1.38 -7.55
N GLU A 329 -5.15 0.27 -7.44
CA GLU A 329 -6.61 0.26 -7.29
C GLU A 329 -7.05 0.93 -5.97
N ARG A 330 -6.35 0.72 -4.85
CA ARG A 330 -6.70 1.30 -3.55
C ARG A 330 -6.17 2.72 -3.32
N ALA A 331 -5.06 3.11 -3.95
CA ALA A 331 -4.45 4.43 -3.74
C ALA A 331 -5.33 5.58 -4.24
N ALA A 332 -6.03 5.40 -5.37
CA ALA A 332 -6.93 6.42 -5.90
C ALA A 332 -8.09 6.72 -4.93
N ILE A 333 -8.63 5.67 -4.33
CA ILE A 333 -9.67 5.74 -3.30
C ILE A 333 -9.12 6.34 -1.99
N GLY A 334 -7.96 5.89 -1.52
CA GLY A 334 -7.34 6.36 -0.28
C GLY A 334 -6.88 7.82 -0.30
N GLU A 335 -6.71 8.41 -1.48
CA GLU A 335 -6.49 9.85 -1.65
C GLU A 335 -7.78 10.68 -1.62
N GLY A 336 -8.96 10.03 -1.63
CA GLY A 336 -10.24 10.69 -1.83
C GLY A 336 -10.41 11.28 -3.23
N ARG A 337 -9.57 10.85 -4.19
CA ARG A 337 -9.56 11.37 -5.56
C ARG A 337 -10.46 10.61 -6.50
N GLU A 338 -10.77 9.35 -6.20
CA GLU A 338 -11.75 8.55 -6.95
C GLU A 338 -12.99 8.35 -6.10
N VAL A 339 -14.14 8.72 -6.63
CA VAL A 339 -15.46 8.55 -6.00
C VAL A 339 -16.12 7.34 -6.64
N LEU A 340 -16.69 6.46 -5.83
CA LEU A 340 -17.57 5.39 -6.29
C LEU A 340 -19.01 5.78 -5.96
N MET A 341 -19.90 5.70 -6.95
CA MET A 341 -21.26 6.16 -6.83
C MET A 341 -22.24 5.15 -7.42
N SER A 342 -23.33 4.89 -6.70
CA SER A 342 -24.50 4.20 -7.24
C SER A 342 -25.53 5.25 -7.65
N VAL A 343 -25.92 5.27 -8.92
CA VAL A 343 -26.90 6.23 -9.44
C VAL A 343 -28.10 5.48 -10.01
N MET A 344 -29.29 5.76 -9.48
CA MET A 344 -30.55 5.34 -10.07
C MET A 344 -31.01 6.39 -11.09
N ILE A 345 -31.22 5.96 -12.32
CA ILE A 345 -31.74 6.79 -13.42
C ILE A 345 -33.08 6.23 -13.93
N PRO A 346 -33.94 7.06 -14.53
CA PRO A 346 -35.08 6.58 -15.30
C PRO A 346 -34.63 5.75 -16.50
N GLU A 347 -35.23 4.58 -16.72
CA GLU A 347 -34.91 3.67 -17.84
C GLU A 347 -35.58 4.16 -19.14
N CYS A 348 -35.07 5.27 -19.69
CA CYS A 348 -35.55 5.85 -20.93
C CYS A 348 -34.40 6.40 -21.80
N PRO A 349 -34.61 6.53 -23.13
CA PRO A 349 -33.59 7.04 -24.03
C PRO A 349 -33.06 8.41 -23.59
N GLY A 350 -31.74 8.56 -23.58
CA GLY A 350 -31.04 9.81 -23.23
C GLY A 350 -30.65 9.96 -21.75
N SER A 351 -31.15 9.14 -20.83
CA SER A 351 -30.77 9.23 -19.40
C SER A 351 -29.28 9.04 -19.13
N PHE A 352 -28.61 8.15 -19.89
CA PHE A 352 -27.17 7.92 -19.79
C PHE A 352 -26.35 9.15 -20.17
N LEU A 353 -26.77 9.86 -21.23
CA LEU A 353 -26.09 11.06 -21.68
C LEU A 353 -26.27 12.20 -20.66
N LYS A 354 -27.47 12.36 -20.10
CA LYS A 354 -27.72 13.32 -19.01
C LYS A 354 -26.86 13.04 -17.78
N LEU A 355 -26.80 11.77 -17.36
CA LEU A 355 -25.93 11.35 -16.25
C LEU A 355 -24.47 11.71 -16.55
N HIS A 356 -23.97 11.35 -17.73
CA HIS A 356 -22.62 11.67 -18.14
C HIS A 356 -22.38 13.19 -18.16
N ASP A 357 -23.32 13.99 -18.67
CA ASP A 357 -23.17 15.44 -18.77
C ASP A 357 -23.08 16.14 -17.41
N VAL A 358 -23.72 15.61 -16.36
CA VAL A 358 -23.56 16.11 -14.97
C VAL A 358 -22.16 15.82 -14.43
N ILE A 359 -21.58 14.68 -14.79
CA ILE A 359 -20.25 14.29 -14.32
C ILE A 359 -19.17 15.05 -15.08
N TYR A 360 -19.35 15.29 -16.37
CA TYR A 360 -18.45 16.08 -17.21
C TYR A 360 -18.26 17.50 -16.62
N PRO A 361 -17.02 18.04 -16.55
CA PRO A 361 -15.79 17.58 -17.20
C PRO A 361 -14.93 16.60 -16.38
N ARG A 362 -15.44 16.05 -15.27
CA ARG A 362 -14.69 15.10 -14.44
C ARG A 362 -14.35 13.85 -15.23
N ASN A 363 -13.17 13.28 -14.96
CA ASN A 363 -12.72 12.10 -15.68
C ASN A 363 -13.44 10.85 -15.15
N LEU A 364 -14.16 10.17 -16.04
CA LEU A 364 -14.86 8.93 -15.69
C LEU A 364 -13.91 7.74 -15.75
N THR A 365 -13.78 7.01 -14.65
CA THR A 365 -12.91 5.82 -14.54
C THR A 365 -13.69 4.52 -14.74
N GLU A 366 -14.98 4.50 -14.39
CA GLU A 366 -15.84 3.32 -14.49
C GLU A 366 -17.30 3.70 -14.79
N PHE A 367 -17.94 2.96 -15.70
CA PHE A 367 -19.38 3.03 -15.99
C PHE A 367 -19.88 1.61 -16.25
N SER A 368 -20.61 1.04 -15.30
CA SER A 368 -21.11 -0.33 -15.36
C SER A 368 -22.62 -0.39 -15.14
N TYR A 369 -23.32 -1.04 -16.05
CA TYR A 369 -24.77 -1.17 -16.09
C TYR A 369 -25.19 -2.48 -16.76
N ARG A 370 -26.27 -3.09 -16.22
CA ARG A 370 -27.05 -4.14 -16.86
C ARG A 370 -28.52 -3.84 -16.66
N TYR A 371 -29.30 -4.05 -17.72
CA TYR A 371 -30.75 -4.02 -17.66
C TYR A 371 -31.30 -4.96 -16.61
N SER A 372 -32.17 -4.43 -15.74
CA SER A 372 -32.82 -5.18 -14.67
C SER A 372 -34.32 -4.93 -14.56
N ASP A 373 -34.76 -3.70 -14.84
CA ASP A 373 -36.13 -3.24 -14.66
C ASP A 373 -36.50 -2.24 -15.77
N SER A 374 -37.78 -2.17 -16.16
CA SER A 374 -38.23 -1.33 -17.28
C SER A 374 -38.49 0.13 -16.91
N GLU A 375 -38.51 0.48 -15.62
CA GLU A 375 -38.72 1.84 -15.14
C GLU A 375 -37.43 2.47 -14.59
N ARG A 376 -36.54 1.66 -14.00
CA ARG A 376 -35.35 2.14 -13.27
C ARG A 376 -34.09 1.37 -13.63
N ALA A 377 -33.03 2.11 -13.92
CA ALA A 377 -31.69 1.58 -14.07
C ALA A 377 -30.81 1.96 -12.88
N TYR A 378 -30.02 1.02 -12.38
CA TYR A 378 -28.96 1.28 -11.39
C TYR A 378 -27.59 1.23 -12.09
N ILE A 379 -26.85 2.33 -12.00
CA ILE A 379 -25.55 2.49 -12.61
C ILE A 379 -24.49 2.53 -11.53
N PHE A 380 -23.48 1.69 -11.68
CA PHE A 380 -22.26 1.75 -10.89
C PHE A 380 -21.27 2.64 -11.63
N LEU A 381 -20.94 3.77 -11.02
CA LEU A 381 -20.15 4.83 -11.62
C LEU A 381 -18.90 5.09 -10.77
N SER A 382 -17.78 5.38 -11.42
CA SER A 382 -16.62 5.95 -10.74
C SER A 382 -15.99 7.07 -11.55
N PHE A 383 -15.56 8.12 -10.86
CA PHE A 383 -14.99 9.32 -11.47
C PHE A 383 -14.01 10.01 -10.52
N THR A 384 -13.11 10.82 -11.08
CA THR A 384 -12.12 11.55 -10.30
C THR A 384 -12.58 12.95 -9.90
N VAL A 385 -12.22 13.37 -8.68
CA VAL A 385 -12.45 14.72 -8.13
C VAL A 385 -11.15 15.31 -7.58
N ASP A 386 -11.07 16.63 -7.54
CA ASP A 386 -9.97 17.36 -6.91
C ASP A 386 -10.24 17.59 -5.42
N ASP A 387 -11.49 17.93 -5.06
CA ASP A 387 -11.95 18.09 -3.68
C ASP A 387 -13.27 17.35 -3.44
N PRO A 388 -13.23 16.13 -2.85
CA PRO A 388 -14.43 15.34 -2.61
C PRO A 388 -15.40 16.02 -1.64
N THR A 389 -14.92 16.89 -0.73
CA THR A 389 -15.77 17.50 0.30
C THR A 389 -16.73 18.54 -0.26
N THR A 390 -16.38 19.16 -1.38
CA THR A 390 -17.19 20.16 -2.06
C THR A 390 -17.85 19.61 -3.32
N GLU A 391 -17.14 18.79 -4.09
CA GLU A 391 -17.61 18.31 -5.39
C GLU A 391 -18.64 17.17 -5.29
N VAL A 392 -18.50 16.24 -4.36
CA VAL A 392 -19.45 15.12 -4.24
C VAL A 392 -20.86 15.61 -3.89
N PRO A 393 -21.05 16.52 -2.91
CA PRO A 393 -22.37 17.10 -2.64
C PRO A 393 -22.96 17.84 -3.85
N ASP A 394 -22.13 18.59 -4.60
CA ASP A 394 -22.54 19.30 -5.82
C ASP A 394 -23.02 18.33 -6.91
N VAL A 395 -22.28 17.26 -7.17
CA VAL A 395 -22.67 16.21 -8.13
C VAL A 395 -24.01 15.57 -7.73
N ILE A 396 -24.17 15.20 -6.45
CA ILE A 396 -25.42 14.60 -5.96
C ILE A 396 -26.60 15.56 -6.15
N GLN A 397 -26.40 16.85 -5.88
CA GLN A 397 -27.43 17.88 -6.07
C GLN A 397 -27.81 18.06 -7.54
N GLN A 398 -26.84 18.09 -8.45
CA GLN A 398 -27.09 18.21 -9.89
C GLN A 398 -27.81 16.98 -10.44
N LEU A 399 -27.43 15.77 -10.00
CA LEU A 399 -28.12 14.53 -10.36
C LEU A 399 -29.58 14.53 -9.88
N ALA A 400 -29.84 15.02 -8.67
CA ALA A 400 -31.20 15.16 -8.15
C ALA A 400 -32.05 16.14 -8.98
N ALA A 401 -31.45 17.22 -9.50
CA ALA A 401 -32.14 18.18 -10.39
C ALA A 401 -32.58 17.55 -11.72
N GLU A 402 -31.83 16.55 -12.21
CA GLU A 402 -32.18 15.75 -13.40
C GLU A 402 -33.13 14.57 -13.07
N GLY A 403 -33.63 14.47 -11.84
CA GLY A 403 -34.55 13.41 -11.39
C GLY A 403 -33.88 12.07 -11.08
N MET A 404 -32.56 12.05 -10.89
CA MET A 404 -31.77 10.87 -10.56
C MET A 404 -31.52 10.77 -9.04
N GLN A 405 -31.30 9.57 -8.53
CA GLN A 405 -30.95 9.36 -7.11
C GLN A 405 -29.54 8.79 -7.01
N ALA A 406 -28.63 9.55 -6.40
CA ALA A 406 -27.23 9.17 -6.25
C ALA A 406 -26.89 8.84 -4.79
N THR A 407 -26.03 7.85 -4.60
CA THR A 407 -25.47 7.48 -3.29
C THR A 407 -23.96 7.31 -3.43
N ASP A 408 -23.21 8.06 -2.63
CA ASP A 408 -21.76 7.86 -2.49
C ASP A 408 -21.51 6.55 -1.75
N ILE A 409 -20.77 5.65 -2.41
CA ILE A 409 -20.42 4.32 -1.92
C ILE A 409 -18.90 4.15 -1.83
N SER A 410 -18.14 5.25 -1.81
CA SER A 410 -16.67 5.24 -1.75
C SER A 410 -16.14 4.54 -0.50
N ASP A 411 -16.81 4.68 0.65
CA ASP A 411 -16.44 4.01 1.90
C ASP A 411 -17.01 2.59 2.03
N ASN A 412 -17.76 2.10 1.03
CA ASN A 412 -18.37 0.77 1.08
C ASN A 412 -17.37 -0.31 0.64
N GLU A 413 -16.89 -1.13 1.58
CA GLU A 413 -15.96 -2.22 1.27
C GLU A 413 -16.51 -3.24 0.26
N MET A 414 -17.83 -3.54 0.28
CA MET A 414 -18.42 -4.44 -0.70
C MET A 414 -18.32 -3.85 -2.11
N ALA A 415 -18.59 -2.55 -2.28
CA ALA A 415 -18.45 -1.86 -3.57
C ALA A 415 -17.00 -1.89 -4.08
N LYS A 416 -16.02 -1.58 -3.20
CA LYS A 416 -14.59 -1.52 -3.54
C LYS A 416 -13.98 -2.88 -3.89
N SER A 417 -14.32 -3.92 -3.12
CA SER A 417 -13.69 -5.25 -3.23
C SER A 417 -14.41 -6.21 -4.16
N HIS A 418 -15.73 -6.06 -4.33
CA HIS A 418 -16.56 -7.01 -5.07
C HIS A 418 -17.48 -6.33 -6.09
N GLY A 419 -18.28 -5.35 -5.67
CA GLY A 419 -19.34 -4.73 -6.48
C GLY A 419 -18.84 -4.28 -7.84
N ARG A 420 -17.74 -3.51 -7.88
CA ARG A 420 -17.11 -3.03 -9.13
C ARG A 420 -16.67 -4.13 -10.11
N TYR A 421 -16.54 -5.37 -9.66
CA TYR A 421 -16.17 -6.51 -10.50
C TYR A 421 -17.36 -7.41 -10.86
N LEU A 422 -18.52 -7.20 -10.24
CA LEU A 422 -19.69 -8.06 -10.36
C LEU A 422 -20.89 -7.37 -11.02
N VAL A 423 -20.90 -6.04 -11.09
CA VAL A 423 -21.93 -5.28 -11.80
C VAL A 423 -21.95 -5.72 -13.27
N GLY A 424 -23.09 -6.24 -13.70
CA GLY A 424 -23.23 -6.97 -14.96
C GLY A 424 -24.27 -8.06 -14.81
N GLY A 425 -23.96 -9.15 -14.12
CA GLY A 425 -24.93 -10.23 -13.88
C GLY A 425 -25.58 -10.82 -15.16
N ARG A 426 -26.57 -11.71 -14.96
CA ARG A 426 -27.35 -12.31 -16.05
C ARG A 426 -28.65 -11.56 -16.27
N CYS A 427 -28.98 -11.35 -17.53
CA CYS A 427 -30.29 -10.88 -17.96
C CYS A 427 -30.60 -11.50 -19.33
N GLN A 428 -31.88 -11.71 -19.63
CA GLN A 428 -32.35 -12.15 -20.94
C GLN A 428 -33.18 -11.06 -21.62
N PRO A 429 -32.56 -9.92 -21.98
CA PRO A 429 -33.26 -8.93 -22.76
C PRO A 429 -33.65 -9.51 -24.12
N ALA A 430 -34.87 -9.21 -24.57
CA ALA A 430 -35.33 -9.62 -25.88
C ALA A 430 -34.42 -9.01 -26.96
N HIS A 431 -33.94 -9.85 -27.88
CA HIS A 431 -33.16 -9.45 -29.06
C HIS A 431 -31.94 -8.59 -28.76
N GLU A 432 -31.18 -8.96 -27.73
CA GLU A 432 -29.90 -8.34 -27.42
C GLU A 432 -28.79 -8.77 -28.38
N HIS A 433 -28.09 -7.78 -28.93
CA HIS A 433 -26.83 -7.93 -29.65
C HIS A 433 -25.70 -7.35 -28.81
N LEU A 434 -24.66 -8.14 -28.57
CA LEU A 434 -23.51 -7.72 -27.79
C LEU A 434 -22.41 -7.24 -28.73
N VAL A 435 -21.92 -6.03 -28.50
CA VAL A 435 -20.86 -5.42 -29.31
C VAL A 435 -19.76 -4.89 -28.40
N ARG A 436 -18.53 -5.23 -28.73
CA ARG A 436 -17.33 -4.71 -28.08
C ARG A 436 -16.70 -3.64 -28.95
N PHE A 437 -16.59 -2.43 -28.44
CA PHE A 437 -15.96 -1.29 -29.10
C PHE A 437 -14.56 -1.04 -28.55
N GLU A 438 -13.67 -0.60 -29.43
CA GLU A 438 -12.35 -0.10 -29.08
C GLU A 438 -12.24 1.33 -29.59
N PHE A 439 -11.96 2.29 -28.71
CA PHE A 439 -11.64 3.64 -29.15
C PHE A 439 -10.39 4.18 -28.45
N PRO A 440 -9.61 5.03 -29.13
CA PRO A 440 -8.46 5.69 -28.52
C PRO A 440 -8.96 6.58 -27.39
N GLU A 441 -8.46 6.33 -26.19
CA GLU A 441 -8.89 7.04 -24.99
C GLU A 441 -8.46 8.52 -25.07
N ARG A 442 -9.43 9.44 -25.07
CA ARG A 442 -9.21 10.89 -25.12
C ARG A 442 -10.29 11.61 -24.30
N PRO A 443 -10.02 12.81 -23.76
CA PRO A 443 -11.05 13.59 -23.06
C PRO A 443 -12.31 13.74 -23.92
N GLY A 444 -13.46 13.33 -23.40
CA GLY A 444 -14.74 13.37 -24.10
C GLY A 444 -15.01 12.24 -25.10
N ALA A 445 -14.12 11.25 -25.25
CA ALA A 445 -14.34 10.12 -26.16
C ALA A 445 -15.59 9.31 -25.77
N LEU A 446 -15.78 9.03 -24.48
CA LEU A 446 -16.98 8.38 -23.96
C LEU A 446 -18.24 9.21 -24.24
N ARG A 447 -18.17 10.54 -24.08
CA ARG A 447 -19.28 11.45 -24.39
C ARG A 447 -19.68 11.37 -25.85
N LEU A 448 -18.69 11.46 -26.75
CA LEU A 448 -18.92 11.36 -28.19
C LEU A 448 -19.51 9.99 -28.53
N PHE A 449 -19.01 8.93 -27.92
CA PHE A 449 -19.57 7.59 -28.07
C PHE A 449 -21.04 7.54 -27.63
N LEU A 450 -21.38 7.98 -26.42
CA LEU A 450 -22.76 8.01 -25.91
C LEU A 450 -23.69 8.90 -26.75
N THR A 451 -23.19 10.02 -27.26
CA THR A 451 -23.94 10.93 -28.14
C THR A 451 -24.19 10.32 -29.51
N THR A 452 -23.23 9.55 -30.03
CA THR A 452 -23.38 8.85 -31.32
C THR A 452 -24.22 7.58 -31.17
N LEU A 453 -24.19 6.97 -29.99
CA LEU A 453 -25.01 5.81 -29.63
C LEU A 453 -26.49 6.16 -29.46
N SER A 454 -26.85 7.46 -29.41
CA SER A 454 -28.23 7.94 -29.32
C SER A 454 -29.01 7.62 -30.60
N SER A 455 -29.46 6.37 -30.68
CA SER A 455 -30.39 5.84 -31.67
C SER A 455 -31.72 5.52 -30.98
N ASP A 456 -32.74 5.13 -31.75
CA ASP A 456 -34.03 4.65 -31.24
C ASP A 456 -33.95 3.32 -30.45
N TRP A 457 -32.74 2.80 -30.17
CA TRP A 457 -32.51 1.49 -29.59
C TRP A 457 -32.10 1.54 -28.12
N ASN A 458 -32.61 0.58 -27.35
CA ASN A 458 -32.37 0.51 -25.92
C ASN A 458 -31.02 -0.15 -25.61
N ILE A 459 -30.27 0.44 -24.68
CA ILE A 459 -29.02 -0.15 -24.17
C ILE A 459 -29.40 -1.09 -23.02
N SER A 460 -28.98 -2.35 -23.11
CA SER A 460 -29.27 -3.38 -22.09
C SER A 460 -28.03 -3.86 -21.31
N LEU A 461 -26.85 -3.44 -21.75
CA LEU A 461 -25.59 -3.59 -21.03
C LEU A 461 -24.67 -2.46 -21.42
N PHE A 462 -23.97 -1.89 -20.44
CA PHE A 462 -22.89 -0.96 -20.68
C PHE A 462 -21.77 -1.22 -19.69
N HIS A 463 -20.59 -1.55 -20.17
CA HIS A 463 -19.43 -1.76 -19.32
C HIS A 463 -18.23 -1.03 -19.91
N TYR A 464 -17.79 0.00 -19.20
CA TYR A 464 -16.62 0.81 -19.50
C TYR A 464 -15.74 0.90 -18.26
N ARG A 465 -14.44 0.66 -18.43
CA ARG A 465 -13.46 0.87 -17.37
C ARG A 465 -12.15 1.34 -17.97
N ASN A 466 -11.68 2.49 -17.51
CA ASN A 466 -10.41 3.07 -17.92
C ASN A 466 -9.35 2.74 -16.88
N VAL A 467 -8.46 1.80 -17.22
CA VAL A 467 -7.37 1.33 -16.36
C VAL A 467 -6.02 1.90 -16.81
N GLY A 468 -6.02 3.07 -17.47
CA GLY A 468 -4.81 3.72 -17.96
C GLY A 468 -4.15 3.05 -19.17
N GLY A 469 -4.93 2.30 -19.96
CA GLY A 469 -4.49 1.78 -21.26
C GLY A 469 -4.81 2.74 -22.41
N ASP A 470 -4.07 2.63 -23.52
CA ASP A 470 -4.23 3.50 -24.69
C ASP A 470 -5.55 3.28 -25.47
N ILE A 471 -6.26 2.18 -25.17
CA ILE A 471 -7.51 1.79 -25.82
C ILE A 471 -8.58 1.60 -24.75
N GLY A 472 -9.59 2.47 -24.79
CA GLY A 472 -10.83 2.28 -24.05
C GLY A 472 -11.60 1.11 -24.64
N LYS A 473 -11.90 0.11 -23.82
CA LYS A 473 -12.72 -1.04 -24.20
C LYS A 473 -14.11 -0.88 -23.61
N VAL A 474 -15.10 -0.74 -24.47
CA VAL A 474 -16.51 -0.68 -24.07
C VAL A 474 -17.20 -1.95 -24.54
N LEU A 475 -17.96 -2.58 -23.65
CA LEU A 475 -18.88 -3.64 -24.01
C LEU A 475 -20.30 -3.08 -23.89
N THR A 476 -21.09 -3.22 -24.95
CA THR A 476 -22.46 -2.69 -25.01
C THR A 476 -23.41 -3.78 -25.48
N GLY A 477 -24.53 -3.96 -24.76
CA GLY A 477 -25.67 -4.75 -25.19
C GLY A 477 -26.73 -3.83 -25.78
N ILE A 478 -27.16 -4.08 -27.01
CA ILE A 478 -28.13 -3.26 -27.73
C ILE A 478 -29.37 -4.13 -28.00
N GLN A 479 -30.55 -3.66 -27.58
CA GLN A 479 -31.81 -4.34 -27.89
C GLN A 479 -32.38 -3.82 -29.20
N ILE A 480 -32.62 -4.73 -30.13
CA ILE A 480 -33.14 -4.39 -31.45
C ILE A 480 -34.55 -4.97 -31.59
N PRO A 481 -35.59 -4.16 -31.85
CA PRO A 481 -36.95 -4.66 -32.01
C PRO A 481 -37.06 -5.75 -33.08
N ASN A 482 -37.93 -6.72 -32.82
CA ASN A 482 -38.12 -7.88 -33.69
C ASN A 482 -38.45 -7.48 -35.14
N GLY A 483 -37.63 -7.93 -36.09
CA GLY A 483 -37.79 -7.62 -37.51
C GLY A 483 -37.20 -6.28 -37.97
N ALA A 484 -36.67 -5.46 -37.05
CA ALA A 484 -36.01 -4.20 -37.38
C ALA A 484 -34.59 -4.38 -37.95
N ASP A 485 -33.94 -5.54 -37.72
CA ASP A 485 -32.60 -5.86 -38.27
C ASP A 485 -32.66 -6.79 -39.50
N LYS A 486 -33.69 -6.63 -40.36
CA LYS A 486 -33.79 -7.38 -41.62
C LYS A 486 -33.27 -6.53 -42.78
N PRO A 487 -32.23 -6.95 -43.51
CA PRO A 487 -31.79 -6.23 -44.70
C PRO A 487 -32.82 -6.40 -45.82
N LEU A 488 -33.21 -5.30 -46.48
CA LEU A 488 -33.96 -5.33 -47.73
C LEU A 488 -33.02 -5.51 -48.94
N GLU A 489 -31.86 -4.83 -48.92
CA GLU A 489 -30.63 -5.04 -49.75
C GLU A 489 -29.47 -4.32 -49.01
N GLY A 490 -28.25 -4.88 -48.96
CA GLY A 490 -27.08 -4.25 -48.28
C GLY A 490 -26.87 -4.64 -46.81
N PRO A 491 -26.01 -3.90 -46.04
CA PRO A 491 -25.75 -4.18 -44.62
C PRO A 491 -27.03 -4.06 -43.77
N THR A 492 -27.14 -4.84 -42.70
CA THR A 492 -28.29 -4.74 -41.78
C THR A 492 -28.33 -3.36 -41.11
N PRO A 493 -29.49 -2.88 -40.65
CA PRO A 493 -29.57 -1.61 -39.90
C PRO A 493 -28.59 -1.52 -38.73
N LEU A 494 -28.37 -2.62 -37.99
CA LEU A 494 -27.34 -2.67 -36.94
C LEU A 494 -25.94 -2.44 -37.52
N GLN A 495 -25.59 -3.16 -38.58
CA GLN A 495 -24.29 -3.05 -39.22
C GLN A 495 -24.04 -1.64 -39.75
N ALA A 496 -25.04 -1.03 -40.43
CA ALA A 496 -24.94 0.34 -40.92
C ALA A 496 -24.79 1.36 -39.78
N PHE A 497 -25.49 1.16 -38.66
CA PHE A 497 -25.33 1.96 -37.45
C PHE A 497 -23.91 1.84 -36.90
N LEU A 498 -23.41 0.62 -36.68
CA LEU A 498 -22.06 0.38 -36.15
C LEU A 498 -20.98 0.98 -37.06
N ASP A 499 -21.12 0.83 -38.37
CA ASP A 499 -20.21 1.42 -39.36
C ASP A 499 -20.23 2.96 -39.31
N SER A 500 -21.39 3.57 -39.06
CA SER A 500 -21.54 5.02 -38.93
C SER A 500 -20.84 5.60 -37.68
N LEU A 501 -20.64 4.79 -36.64
CA LEU A 501 -19.95 5.22 -35.41
C LEU A 501 -18.46 5.50 -35.65
N GLY A 502 -17.87 4.91 -36.70
CA GLY A 502 -16.46 5.12 -37.05
C GLY A 502 -15.45 4.55 -36.04
N TYR A 503 -15.88 3.66 -35.13
CA TYR A 503 -15.03 2.99 -34.16
C TYR A 503 -14.82 1.51 -34.54
N PRO A 504 -13.61 0.96 -34.34
CA PRO A 504 -13.40 -0.49 -34.40
C PRO A 504 -14.34 -1.21 -33.43
N TYR A 505 -15.02 -2.25 -33.92
CA TYR A 505 -15.92 -3.06 -33.11
C TYR A 505 -15.84 -4.54 -33.47
N VAL A 506 -16.27 -5.37 -32.51
CA VAL A 506 -16.43 -6.83 -32.68
C VAL A 506 -17.80 -7.21 -32.14
N VAL A 507 -18.57 -7.95 -32.94
CA VAL A 507 -19.84 -8.54 -32.49
C VAL A 507 -19.52 -9.79 -31.65
N GLU A 508 -19.93 -9.77 -30.39
CA GLU A 508 -19.63 -10.80 -29.39
C GLU A 508 -20.92 -11.57 -28.99
N THR A 509 -22.02 -11.42 -29.74
CA THR A 509 -23.32 -12.01 -29.43
C THR A 509 -23.26 -13.54 -29.28
N ASP A 510 -22.43 -14.23 -30.05
CA ASP A 510 -22.27 -15.69 -29.97
C ASP A 510 -21.08 -16.12 -29.09
N ASN A 511 -20.44 -15.18 -28.37
CA ASN A 511 -19.29 -15.48 -27.53
C ASN A 511 -19.70 -16.42 -26.38
N PRO A 512 -18.99 -17.56 -26.18
CA PRO A 512 -19.30 -18.51 -25.13
C PRO A 512 -19.33 -17.89 -23.72
N VAL A 513 -18.49 -16.89 -23.44
CA VAL A 513 -18.44 -16.20 -22.15
C VAL A 513 -19.72 -15.39 -21.93
N TYR A 514 -20.18 -14.66 -22.93
CA TYR A 514 -21.44 -13.92 -22.84
C TYR A 514 -22.63 -14.87 -22.64
N GLN A 515 -22.72 -15.91 -23.47
CA GLN A 515 -23.81 -16.90 -23.40
C GLN A 515 -23.86 -17.64 -22.05
N GLN A 516 -22.71 -17.90 -21.43
CA GLN A 516 -22.64 -18.63 -20.17
C GLN A 516 -22.75 -17.75 -18.94
N PHE A 517 -22.36 -16.47 -18.96
CA PHE A 517 -22.24 -15.67 -17.74
C PHE A 517 -23.10 -14.41 -17.71
N LEU A 518 -23.55 -13.91 -18.87
CA LEU A 518 -24.28 -12.64 -18.99
C LEU A 518 -25.70 -12.79 -19.58
N LYS A 519 -25.95 -13.87 -20.32
CA LYS A 519 -27.26 -14.23 -20.88
C LYS A 519 -28.00 -15.28 -20.05
#